data_AF-A0A3C1VFH2-F1
#
_entry.id   AF-A0A3C1VFH2-F1
#
_cell.length_a   1.000
_cell.length_b   1.000
_cell.length_c   1.000
_cell.angle_alpha   90.00
_cell.angle_beta   90.00
_cell.angle_gamma   90.00
#
_symmetry.space_group_name_H-M   'P 1'
#
loop_
_entity.id
_entity.type
_entity.pdbx_description
1 polymer ?
#
loop_
_entity_poly.entity_id
_entity_poly.type
_entity_poly.pdbx_seq_one_letter_code
_entity_poly.pdbx_strand_id
1 'polypeptide(L)'
;SDGILDRMVGFNKFDPPVTNAAPPVRLGNKAIALKLCRNVLIRDVTIFHGGHFAILVTGCDNLTVDNVMMDTDRDGIDIDCCRNTMVSNCRINSPNDDGLCPKSTYALGEIRPTENLTIVNCQVSGFEEGTLLDGTMKPSKGHNGRIKFGTESSGGFRNCTVANCTFRSCRGLALEEVDGGIMDNITINNITMMDVPDYAIYITTGKRNRTPHLTTTSRGRNILISNVIADGVGKMSGIQIMGLPEQPVEGVRLENIRLTSNGGGTAEEAAATPKELGNGYPEPRRLGTLPGYGIFARHVKGLELANITVNFATNDFRPAAAFADIDGLEIDNFKPQVAAGVKAAVFADNVGGITIRNSPALQK
;
A
#
# COMPACT_ATOMS: atom_id res chain seq x y z
N SER A 1 17.49 -15.45 10.67
CA SER A 1 18.80 -15.86 11.17
C SER A 1 19.60 -16.28 9.96
N ASP A 2 20.54 -15.43 9.56
CA ASP A 2 20.81 -15.17 8.15
C ASP A 2 22.20 -15.69 7.74
N GLY A 3 22.35 -17.01 7.65
CA GLY A 3 23.62 -17.67 7.30
C GLY A 3 24.17 -17.38 5.89
N ILE A 4 23.56 -16.47 5.12
CA ILE A 4 24.07 -15.98 3.83
C ILE A 4 24.85 -14.67 4.01
N LEU A 5 24.47 -13.83 4.99
CA LEU A 5 25.23 -12.65 5.42
C LEU A 5 26.61 -13.08 5.92
N ASP A 6 26.69 -14.15 6.72
CA ASP A 6 27.95 -14.68 7.28
C ASP A 6 28.98 -15.12 6.22
N ARG A 7 28.54 -15.45 4.99
CA ARG A 7 29.42 -15.94 3.92
C ARG A 7 29.90 -14.85 2.97
N MET A 8 29.19 -13.73 2.85
CA MET A 8 29.47 -12.70 1.83
C MET A 8 30.44 -11.60 2.30
N VAL A 9 30.56 -11.36 3.62
CA VAL A 9 31.39 -10.24 4.14
C VAL A 9 32.83 -10.57 4.51
N GLY A 10 33.29 -11.82 4.37
CA GLY A 10 34.72 -12.17 4.45
C GLY A 10 35.46 -11.80 5.76
N PHE A 11 34.74 -11.42 6.82
CA PHE A 11 35.29 -11.13 8.14
C PHE A 11 34.91 -12.26 9.09
N ASN A 12 35.90 -13.07 9.48
CA ASN A 12 35.73 -14.33 10.22
C ASN A 12 35.27 -14.19 11.69
N LYS A 13 34.60 -13.10 12.09
CA LYS A 13 33.81 -12.97 13.32
C LYS A 13 33.22 -11.56 13.44
N PHE A 14 31.90 -11.47 13.39
CA PHE A 14 31.15 -10.36 14.00
C PHE A 14 30.31 -10.99 15.13
N ASP A 15 30.76 -10.78 16.37
CA ASP A 15 29.97 -11.14 17.56
C ASP A 15 28.64 -10.37 17.54
N PRO A 16 27.58 -10.91 18.18
CA PRO A 16 26.34 -10.17 18.39
C PRO A 16 26.64 -8.80 19.02
N PRO A 17 25.96 -7.72 18.62
CA PRO A 17 26.21 -6.41 19.17
C PRO A 17 26.00 -6.46 20.69
N VAL A 18 27.08 -6.28 21.44
CA VAL A 18 27.02 -6.10 22.88
C VAL A 18 26.41 -4.72 23.12
N THR A 19 25.10 -4.68 23.34
CA THR A 19 24.33 -3.44 23.58
C THR A 19 24.82 -2.63 24.79
N ASN A 20 25.68 -3.24 25.61
CA ASN A 20 26.27 -2.64 26.81
C ASN A 20 27.75 -2.24 26.64
N ALA A 21 28.35 -2.40 25.45
CA ALA A 21 29.74 -2.03 25.20
C ALA A 21 29.83 -0.67 24.51
N ALA A 22 30.52 0.28 25.15
CA ALA A 22 30.92 1.53 24.54
C ALA A 22 32.26 1.34 23.80
N PRO A 23 32.42 1.81 22.55
CA PRO A 23 31.43 2.46 21.70
C PRO A 23 30.58 1.43 20.91
N PRO A 24 29.27 1.67 20.70
CA PRO A 24 28.42 0.75 19.96
C PRO A 24 28.89 0.63 18.50
N VAL A 25 29.14 -0.59 18.05
CA VAL A 25 29.36 -0.90 16.62
C VAL A 25 28.06 -0.59 15.89
N ARG A 26 27.98 0.59 15.26
CA ARG A 26 26.82 1.01 14.47
C ARG A 26 26.86 0.27 13.14
N LEU A 27 26.03 -0.76 12.98
CA LEU A 27 25.63 -1.20 11.65
C LEU A 27 25.05 0.02 10.92
N GLY A 28 25.49 0.27 9.69
CA GLY A 28 24.95 1.34 8.86
C GLY A 28 23.45 1.13 8.68
N ASN A 29 22.63 2.03 9.22
CA ASN A 29 21.18 1.86 9.24
C ASN A 29 20.50 2.25 7.91
N LYS A 30 21.25 2.91 7.01
CA LYS A 30 20.78 3.46 5.73
C LYS A 30 21.96 3.53 4.75
N ALA A 31 21.77 3.12 3.49
CA ALA A 31 22.82 3.25 2.47
C ALA A 31 22.98 4.71 2.00
N ILE A 32 21.86 5.40 1.74
CA ILE A 32 21.84 6.83 1.43
C ILE A 32 20.84 7.53 2.35
N ALA A 33 21.29 8.59 3.03
CA ALA A 33 20.42 9.45 3.85
C ALA A 33 20.68 10.92 3.52
N LEU A 34 19.66 11.62 3.02
CA LEU A 34 19.73 13.04 2.70
C LEU A 34 18.68 13.81 3.51
N LYS A 35 19.07 14.96 4.05
CA LYS A 35 18.18 15.82 4.84
C LYS A 35 18.30 17.27 4.39
N LEU A 36 17.16 17.88 4.07
CA LEU A 36 17.06 19.30 3.67
C LEU A 36 17.96 19.65 2.47
N CYS A 37 18.12 18.73 1.52
CA CYS A 37 18.86 18.95 0.29
C CYS A 37 17.96 19.52 -0.82
N ARG A 38 18.57 20.15 -1.82
CA ARG A 38 17.86 20.67 -2.99
C ARG A 38 18.63 20.35 -4.27
N ASN A 39 17.92 20.07 -5.36
CA ASN A 39 18.49 19.73 -6.68
C ASN A 39 19.36 18.46 -6.62
N VAL A 40 18.74 17.34 -6.24
CA VAL A 40 19.42 16.06 -6.05
C VAL A 40 19.06 15.10 -7.18
N LEU A 41 20.08 14.41 -7.71
CA LEU A 41 19.91 13.28 -8.63
C LEU A 41 20.62 12.06 -8.05
N ILE A 42 19.89 10.96 -7.87
CA ILE A 42 20.45 9.63 -7.58
C ILE A 42 20.13 8.76 -8.80
N ARG A 43 21.18 8.28 -9.49
CA ARG A 43 21.00 7.59 -10.77
C ARG A 43 21.97 6.43 -10.97
N ASP A 44 21.51 5.38 -11.64
CA ASP A 44 22.34 4.30 -12.20
C ASP A 44 23.19 3.54 -11.15
N VAL A 45 22.69 3.46 -9.92
CA VAL A 45 23.33 2.71 -8.84
C VAL A 45 22.53 1.46 -8.49
N THR A 46 23.26 0.42 -8.07
CA THR A 46 22.68 -0.79 -7.46
C THR A 46 22.98 -0.79 -5.96
N ILE A 47 21.97 -0.99 -5.14
CA ILE A 47 22.09 -1.14 -3.69
C ILE A 47 21.73 -2.58 -3.32
N PHE A 48 22.71 -3.31 -2.80
CA PHE A 48 22.48 -4.60 -2.16
C PHE A 48 22.53 -4.41 -0.64
N HIS A 49 21.53 -4.93 0.07
CA HIS A 49 21.42 -4.85 1.52
C HIS A 49 21.54 -3.41 2.05
N GLY A 50 20.49 -2.61 1.83
CA GLY A 50 20.47 -1.17 2.11
C GLY A 50 20.34 -0.77 3.59
N GLY A 51 20.30 -1.74 4.50
CA GLY A 51 19.99 -1.53 5.92
C GLY A 51 18.49 -1.29 6.14
N HIS A 52 18.14 -0.64 7.25
CA HIS A 52 16.73 -0.45 7.61
C HIS A 52 15.93 0.34 6.58
N PHE A 53 16.53 1.38 5.98
CA PHE A 53 16.01 2.07 4.79
C PHE A 53 17.14 2.21 3.77
N ALA A 54 17.02 1.66 2.56
CA ALA A 54 18.08 1.75 1.56
C ALA A 54 18.35 3.21 1.16
N ILE A 55 17.30 3.97 0.83
CA ILE A 55 17.35 5.42 0.62
C ILE A 55 16.33 6.09 1.53
N LEU A 56 16.81 7.00 2.40
CA LEU A 56 15.96 7.92 3.15
C LEU A 56 16.22 9.36 2.69
N VAL A 57 15.21 10.01 2.15
CA VAL A 57 15.26 11.44 1.81
C VAL A 57 14.24 12.19 2.66
N THR A 58 14.72 13.15 3.46
CA THR A 58 13.87 13.89 4.40
C THR A 58 13.91 15.39 4.11
N GLY A 59 12.76 16.00 3.80
CA GLY A 59 12.66 17.44 3.58
C GLY A 59 13.38 17.93 2.32
N CYS A 60 13.64 17.06 1.36
CA CYS A 60 14.33 17.43 0.12
C CYS A 60 13.38 18.09 -0.88
N ASP A 61 13.90 18.98 -1.72
CA ASP A 61 13.14 19.69 -2.76
C ASP A 61 13.84 19.55 -4.13
N ASN A 62 13.08 19.28 -5.19
CA ASN A 62 13.61 19.01 -6.53
C ASN A 62 14.60 17.82 -6.51
N LEU A 63 14.05 16.63 -6.27
CA LEU A 63 14.79 15.36 -6.16
C LEU A 63 14.35 14.40 -7.26
N THR A 64 15.33 13.76 -7.91
CA THR A 64 15.09 12.64 -8.82
C THR A 64 15.86 11.40 -8.37
N VAL A 65 15.16 10.27 -8.27
CA VAL A 65 15.76 8.93 -8.18
C VAL A 65 15.40 8.17 -9.45
N ASP A 66 16.40 7.87 -10.28
CA ASP A 66 16.16 7.31 -11.61
C ASP A 66 17.05 6.10 -11.91
N ASN A 67 16.46 5.04 -12.47
CA ASN A 67 17.17 3.82 -12.85
C ASN A 67 18.03 3.22 -11.71
N VAL A 68 17.50 3.22 -10.49
CA VAL A 68 18.13 2.59 -9.33
C VAL A 68 17.60 1.18 -9.15
N MET A 69 18.50 0.23 -8.93
CA MET A 69 18.17 -1.15 -8.58
C MET A 69 18.45 -1.39 -7.10
N MET A 70 17.52 -1.99 -6.37
CA MET A 70 17.67 -2.32 -4.96
C MET A 70 17.26 -3.75 -4.70
N ASP A 71 18.10 -4.46 -3.98
CA ASP A 71 17.79 -5.76 -3.40
C ASP A 71 18.19 -5.70 -1.92
N THR A 72 17.22 -5.36 -1.09
CA THR A 72 17.41 -4.97 0.31
C THR A 72 16.47 -5.75 1.22
N ASP A 73 16.75 -5.83 2.52
CA ASP A 73 15.98 -6.62 3.47
C ASP A 73 14.68 -5.91 3.94
N ARG A 74 14.75 -4.58 4.17
CA ARG A 74 13.68 -3.68 4.62
C ARG A 74 13.40 -2.57 3.61
N ASP A 75 12.97 -1.37 4.01
CA ASP A 75 12.40 -0.41 3.06
C ASP A 75 13.39 -0.03 1.95
N GLY A 76 12.87 0.13 0.74
CA GLY A 76 13.66 0.60 -0.40
C GLY A 76 13.88 2.11 -0.34
N ILE A 77 12.88 2.89 -0.75
CA ILE A 77 12.96 4.35 -0.82
C ILE A 77 11.89 4.99 0.06
N ASP A 78 12.33 5.68 1.10
CA ASP A 78 11.51 6.51 1.98
C ASP A 78 11.57 7.98 1.56
N ILE A 79 10.43 8.52 1.14
CA ILE A 79 10.29 9.92 0.70
C ILE A 79 9.54 10.69 1.78
N ASP A 80 10.28 11.28 2.71
CA ASP A 80 9.71 11.91 3.89
C ASP A 80 9.69 13.45 3.78
N CYS A 81 8.51 14.06 3.88
CA CYS A 81 8.34 15.51 3.83
C CYS A 81 8.97 16.21 2.61
N CYS A 82 9.07 15.52 1.46
CA CYS A 82 9.75 16.02 0.27
C CYS A 82 8.78 16.73 -0.69
N ARG A 83 9.34 17.60 -1.53
CA ARG A 83 8.59 18.37 -2.55
C ARG A 83 9.20 18.20 -3.92
N ASN A 84 8.36 18.23 -4.95
CA ASN A 84 8.80 18.20 -6.36
C ASN A 84 9.75 17.03 -6.60
N THR A 85 9.27 15.82 -6.30
CA THR A 85 10.08 14.60 -6.30
C THR A 85 9.64 13.66 -7.42
N MET A 86 10.61 13.08 -8.13
CA MET A 86 10.39 12.06 -9.15
C MET A 86 11.16 10.80 -8.79
N VAL A 87 10.47 9.65 -8.77
CA VAL A 87 11.10 8.34 -8.76
C VAL A 87 10.72 7.62 -10.05
N SER A 88 11.71 7.26 -10.86
CA SER A 88 11.46 6.67 -12.17
C SER A 88 12.35 5.47 -12.47
N ASN A 89 11.82 4.52 -13.24
CA ASN A 89 12.59 3.41 -13.82
C ASN A 89 13.34 2.53 -12.81
N CYS A 90 12.91 2.52 -11.54
CA CYS A 90 13.57 1.79 -10.46
C CYS A 90 13.06 0.34 -10.35
N ARG A 91 13.92 -0.57 -9.89
CA ARG A 91 13.55 -1.97 -9.54
C ARG A 91 13.91 -2.20 -8.08
N ILE A 92 12.91 -2.45 -7.24
CA ILE A 92 13.07 -2.43 -5.79
C ILE A 92 12.52 -3.72 -5.19
N ASN A 93 13.41 -4.57 -4.70
CA ASN A 93 13.08 -5.74 -3.92
C ASN A 93 13.21 -5.44 -2.42
N SER A 94 12.13 -5.66 -1.67
CA SER A 94 12.04 -5.46 -0.22
C SER A 94 11.10 -6.51 0.39
N PRO A 95 11.61 -7.68 0.82
CA PRO A 95 10.77 -8.78 1.27
C PRO A 95 10.14 -8.54 2.64
N ASN A 96 10.78 -7.75 3.52
CA ASN A 96 10.32 -7.59 4.90
C ASN A 96 9.73 -6.21 5.23
N ASP A 97 9.76 -5.24 4.31
CA ASP A 97 9.17 -3.90 4.52
C ASP A 97 8.63 -3.27 3.21
N ASP A 98 8.44 -1.95 3.18
CA ASP A 98 7.85 -1.22 2.06
C ASP A 98 8.89 -0.91 0.94
N GLY A 99 8.59 -1.17 -0.33
CA GLY A 99 9.55 -0.92 -1.42
C GLY A 99 9.69 0.58 -1.74
N LEU A 100 8.57 1.28 -1.90
CA LEU A 100 8.50 2.71 -2.14
C LEU A 100 7.53 3.32 -1.14
N CYS A 101 8.03 4.15 -0.23
CA CYS A 101 7.28 4.59 0.93
C CYS A 101 7.27 6.12 1.09
N PRO A 102 6.34 6.83 0.44
CA PRO A 102 6.07 8.22 0.79
C PRO A 102 5.61 8.34 2.25
N LYS A 103 6.30 9.19 3.01
CA LYS A 103 6.00 9.55 4.41
C LYS A 103 5.91 11.06 4.57
N SER A 104 5.33 11.51 5.67
CA SER A 104 5.25 12.94 6.02
C SER A 104 5.31 13.09 7.53
N THR A 105 6.43 12.65 8.11
CA THR A 105 6.65 12.58 9.55
C THR A 105 6.86 13.96 10.19
N TYR A 106 7.00 14.01 11.50
CA TYR A 106 7.46 15.20 12.23
C TYR A 106 9.00 15.33 12.31
N ALA A 107 9.77 14.60 11.50
CA ALA A 107 11.24 14.56 11.60
C ALA A 107 11.95 15.90 11.34
N LEU A 108 11.24 16.88 10.77
CA LEU A 108 11.72 18.25 10.57
C LEU A 108 11.39 19.19 11.73
N GLY A 109 10.64 18.73 12.74
CA GLY A 109 10.16 19.58 13.83
C GLY A 109 8.97 20.46 13.45
N GLU A 110 8.34 20.21 12.30
CA GLU A 110 7.14 20.89 11.82
C GLU A 110 6.25 19.92 11.03
N ILE A 111 4.97 20.26 10.87
CA ILE A 111 4.05 19.52 10.00
C ILE A 111 4.31 19.92 8.56
N ARG A 112 4.85 18.98 7.76
CA ARG A 112 5.14 19.20 6.34
C ARG A 112 4.64 18.02 5.50
N PRO A 113 3.80 18.24 4.48
CA PRO A 113 3.37 17.17 3.58
C PRO A 113 4.52 16.69 2.69
N THR A 114 4.39 15.47 2.18
CA THR A 114 5.06 15.08 0.93
C THR A 114 4.12 15.45 -0.22
N GLU A 115 4.57 16.32 -1.12
CA GLU A 115 3.71 16.86 -2.17
C GLU A 115 4.41 17.06 -3.52
N ASN A 116 3.62 17.03 -4.60
CA ASN A 116 4.12 17.04 -5.99
C ASN A 116 5.10 15.88 -6.23
N LEU A 117 4.63 14.67 -5.95
CA LEU A 117 5.39 13.42 -6.09
C LEU A 117 4.94 12.65 -7.32
N THR A 118 5.88 12.21 -8.14
CA THR A 118 5.64 11.28 -9.25
C THR A 118 6.46 10.02 -9.07
N ILE A 119 5.81 8.85 -9.04
CA ILE A 119 6.43 7.53 -9.10
C ILE A 119 6.01 6.89 -10.42
N VAL A 120 6.96 6.59 -11.31
CA VAL A 120 6.62 6.13 -12.66
C VAL A 120 7.57 5.05 -13.19
N ASN A 121 7.03 4.05 -13.88
CA ASN A 121 7.81 2.97 -14.50
C ASN A 121 8.65 2.17 -13.47
N CYS A 122 8.16 2.01 -12.24
CA CYS A 122 8.87 1.29 -11.19
C CYS A 122 8.38 -0.17 -11.05
N GLN A 123 9.25 -1.04 -10.59
CA GLN A 123 8.92 -2.44 -10.27
C GLN A 123 9.19 -2.67 -8.79
N VAL A 124 8.23 -3.23 -8.07
CA VAL A 124 8.36 -3.59 -6.65
C VAL A 124 8.17 -5.09 -6.48
N SER A 125 9.00 -5.71 -5.65
CA SER A 125 8.95 -7.15 -5.40
C SER A 125 9.25 -7.52 -3.94
N GLY A 126 8.89 -8.76 -3.60
CA GLY A 126 9.09 -9.38 -2.28
C GLY A 126 9.83 -10.70 -2.40
N PHE A 127 10.91 -10.74 -3.17
CA PHE A 127 11.79 -11.88 -3.35
C PHE A 127 12.80 -12.04 -2.22
N GLU A 128 13.31 -13.25 -2.03
CA GLU A 128 14.44 -13.50 -1.13
C GLU A 128 15.60 -12.56 -1.50
N GLU A 129 16.20 -11.92 -0.50
CA GLU A 129 17.29 -10.96 -0.71
C GLU A 129 18.44 -11.60 -1.50
N GLY A 130 18.95 -10.87 -2.49
CA GLY A 130 19.98 -11.31 -3.44
C GLY A 130 19.42 -11.95 -4.71
N THR A 131 18.17 -12.43 -4.68
CA THR A 131 17.60 -13.15 -5.83
C THR A 131 17.04 -12.24 -6.92
N LEU A 132 16.82 -10.95 -6.64
CA LEU A 132 16.58 -10.00 -7.71
C LEU A 132 17.87 -9.78 -8.51
N LEU A 133 19.01 -9.62 -7.83
CA LEU A 133 20.30 -9.36 -8.47
C LEU A 133 20.87 -10.57 -9.21
N ASP A 134 20.71 -11.78 -8.67
CA ASP A 134 21.14 -13.01 -9.35
C ASP A 134 20.18 -13.47 -10.47
N GLY A 135 19.01 -12.84 -10.56
CA GLY A 135 17.99 -13.08 -11.58
C GLY A 135 17.07 -14.28 -11.31
N THR A 136 17.21 -14.99 -10.19
CA THR A 136 16.37 -16.15 -9.85
C THR A 136 14.99 -15.77 -9.31
N MET A 137 14.83 -14.57 -8.75
CA MET A 137 13.57 -13.94 -8.32
C MET A 137 12.69 -14.88 -7.47
N LYS A 138 13.25 -15.49 -6.44
CA LYS A 138 12.55 -16.47 -5.61
C LYS A 138 11.61 -15.75 -4.65
N PRO A 139 10.30 -16.08 -4.61
CA PRO A 139 9.39 -15.47 -3.64
C PRO A 139 9.87 -15.66 -2.20
N SER A 140 9.92 -14.58 -1.42
CA SER A 140 10.25 -14.67 0.01
C SER A 140 9.02 -15.06 0.83
N LYS A 141 9.25 -15.47 2.09
CA LYS A 141 8.18 -15.65 3.08
C LYS A 141 7.64 -14.33 3.67
N GLY A 142 8.39 -13.24 3.52
CA GLY A 142 7.98 -11.93 4.01
C GLY A 142 6.98 -11.27 3.07
N HIS A 143 7.26 -11.39 1.76
CA HIS A 143 6.41 -10.98 0.63
C HIS A 143 5.79 -9.59 0.80
N ASN A 144 6.45 -8.68 1.51
CA ASN A 144 5.83 -7.41 1.90
C ASN A 144 5.87 -6.40 0.77
N GLY A 145 7.02 -6.23 0.10
CA GLY A 145 7.31 -5.19 -0.90
C GLY A 145 6.09 -4.53 -1.52
N ARG A 146 5.92 -3.24 -1.29
CA ARG A 146 4.77 -2.47 -1.80
C ARG A 146 5.11 -1.02 -2.09
N ILE A 147 4.18 -0.34 -2.76
CA ILE A 147 4.13 1.12 -2.80
C ILE A 147 3.13 1.54 -1.74
N LYS A 148 3.59 2.29 -0.74
CA LYS A 148 2.78 2.69 0.40
C LYS A 148 2.92 4.16 0.75
N PHE A 149 1.80 4.86 0.86
CA PHE A 149 1.73 6.15 1.52
C PHE A 149 1.50 5.92 3.02
N GLY A 150 2.42 6.40 3.87
CA GLY A 150 2.35 6.27 5.33
C GLY A 150 3.30 5.20 5.92
N THR A 151 3.07 4.64 7.10
CA THR A 151 2.00 5.03 8.04
C THR A 151 2.25 6.39 8.65
N GLU A 152 3.51 6.82 8.73
CA GLU A 152 3.92 8.11 9.25
C GLU A 152 3.43 9.23 8.33
N SER A 153 2.30 9.81 8.69
CA SER A 153 1.46 10.62 7.81
C SER A 153 1.08 11.96 8.43
N SER A 154 1.88 12.48 9.37
CA SER A 154 1.62 13.71 10.13
C SER A 154 1.26 14.91 9.25
N GLY A 155 1.96 15.10 8.13
CA GLY A 155 1.73 16.19 7.18
C GLY A 155 0.79 15.83 6.02
N GLY A 156 0.52 14.55 5.83
CA GLY A 156 -0.20 13.99 4.69
C GLY A 156 0.52 14.04 3.35
N PHE A 157 -0.27 13.86 2.29
CA PHE A 157 0.20 13.62 0.92
C PHE A 157 -0.66 14.42 -0.06
N ARG A 158 -0.05 15.18 -0.95
CA ARG A 158 -0.80 16.03 -1.90
C ARG A 158 -0.22 16.00 -3.30
N ASN A 159 -1.10 15.90 -4.31
CA ASN A 159 -0.71 15.91 -5.73
C ASN A 159 0.32 14.81 -6.03
N CYS A 160 -0.07 13.56 -5.76
CA CYS A 160 0.81 12.40 -5.95
C CYS A 160 0.31 11.55 -7.12
N THR A 161 1.23 11.20 -8.02
CA THR A 161 0.96 10.30 -9.15
C THR A 161 1.78 9.03 -9.02
N VAL A 162 1.15 7.86 -9.16
CA VAL A 162 1.83 6.56 -9.33
C VAL A 162 1.37 5.97 -10.65
N ALA A 163 2.29 5.74 -11.60
CA ALA A 163 1.91 5.27 -12.93
C ALA A 163 2.84 4.21 -13.51
N ASN A 164 2.28 3.30 -14.30
CA ASN A 164 3.04 2.30 -15.06
C ASN A 164 3.94 1.42 -14.17
N CYS A 165 3.46 1.05 -12.98
CA CYS A 165 4.25 0.25 -12.03
C CYS A 165 3.81 -1.21 -12.03
N THR A 166 4.77 -2.10 -11.76
CA THR A 166 4.52 -3.54 -11.61
C THR A 166 4.87 -4.04 -10.22
N PHE A 167 4.10 -5.01 -9.75
CA PHE A 167 4.25 -5.67 -8.46
C PHE A 167 4.39 -7.17 -8.68
N ARG A 168 5.32 -7.83 -7.97
CA ARG A 168 5.51 -9.28 -8.10
C ARG A 168 5.85 -9.95 -6.78
N SER A 169 5.06 -10.96 -6.44
CA SER A 169 5.23 -11.78 -5.23
C SER A 169 5.31 -10.93 -3.95
N CYS A 170 4.46 -9.90 -3.89
CA CYS A 170 4.53 -8.85 -2.90
C CYS A 170 3.15 -8.19 -2.70
N ARG A 171 2.96 -7.39 -1.65
CA ARG A 171 1.67 -6.71 -1.43
C ARG A 171 1.43 -5.60 -2.46
N GLY A 172 0.17 -5.25 -2.64
CA GLY A 172 -0.25 -4.20 -3.58
C GLY A 172 -0.10 -2.78 -3.01
N LEU A 173 -1.03 -1.90 -3.38
CA LEU A 173 -1.04 -0.51 -2.96
C LEU A 173 -1.56 -0.37 -1.52
N ALA A 174 -0.92 0.48 -0.73
CA ALA A 174 -1.41 0.89 0.59
C ALA A 174 -1.41 2.42 0.73
N LEU A 175 -2.56 2.99 1.07
CA LEU A 175 -2.77 4.41 1.26
C LEU A 175 -3.25 4.61 2.70
N GLU A 176 -2.32 4.89 3.61
CA GLU A 176 -2.53 4.84 5.06
C GLU A 176 -2.30 6.23 5.68
N GLU A 177 -3.37 7.02 5.78
CA GLU A 177 -3.36 8.38 6.36
C GLU A 177 -4.00 8.37 7.76
N VAL A 178 -3.17 8.29 8.80
CA VAL A 178 -3.64 7.93 10.16
C VAL A 178 -3.08 8.81 11.28
N ASP A 179 -2.23 9.79 10.96
CA ASP A 179 -1.55 10.61 11.96
C ASP A 179 -1.98 12.08 11.99
N GLY A 180 -3.16 12.38 11.45
CA GLY A 180 -3.81 13.69 11.47
C GLY A 180 -3.59 14.53 10.21
N GLY A 181 -2.89 13.99 9.21
CA GLY A 181 -2.61 14.62 7.93
C GLY A 181 -3.81 14.60 6.97
N ILE A 182 -3.55 15.05 5.75
CA ILE A 182 -4.51 15.01 4.64
C ILE A 182 -3.87 14.31 3.45
N MET A 183 -4.48 13.23 3.00
CA MET A 183 -4.19 12.58 1.72
C MET A 183 -5.18 13.10 0.67
N ASP A 184 -4.71 13.92 -0.27
CA ASP A 184 -5.55 14.67 -1.21
C ASP A 184 -4.97 14.66 -2.62
N ASN A 185 -5.82 14.48 -3.62
CA ASN A 185 -5.45 14.49 -5.04
C ASN A 185 -4.38 13.45 -5.36
N ILE A 186 -4.75 12.18 -5.21
CA ILE A 186 -3.89 11.01 -5.49
C ILE A 186 -4.40 10.33 -6.74
N THR A 187 -3.54 10.20 -7.75
CA THR A 187 -3.85 9.51 -9.01
C THR A 187 -2.94 8.30 -9.18
N ILE A 188 -3.52 7.12 -9.34
CA ILE A 188 -2.80 5.89 -9.58
C ILE A 188 -3.33 5.24 -10.86
N ASN A 189 -2.44 4.96 -11.82
CA ASN A 189 -2.84 4.50 -13.14
C ASN A 189 -1.93 3.41 -13.70
N ASN A 190 -2.51 2.46 -14.45
CA ASN A 190 -1.77 1.46 -15.21
C ASN A 190 -0.85 0.61 -14.32
N ILE A 191 -1.46 -0.23 -13.48
CA ILE A 191 -0.76 -1.08 -12.51
C ILE A 191 -0.99 -2.54 -12.84
N THR A 192 0.09 -3.33 -12.85
CA THR A 192 0.02 -4.79 -12.99
C THR A 192 0.59 -5.45 -11.74
N MET A 193 -0.16 -6.38 -11.13
CA MET A 193 0.27 -7.10 -9.94
C MET A 193 0.15 -8.61 -10.14
N MET A 194 1.21 -9.34 -9.78
CA MET A 194 1.31 -10.79 -9.93
C MET A 194 1.65 -11.42 -8.58
N ASP A 195 0.96 -12.51 -8.23
CA ASP A 195 1.17 -13.26 -6.98
C ASP A 195 1.03 -12.39 -5.73
N VAL A 196 -0.12 -11.71 -5.59
CA VAL A 196 -0.34 -10.76 -4.49
C VAL A 196 -0.81 -11.49 -3.22
N PRO A 197 0.02 -11.64 -2.18
CA PRO A 197 -0.22 -12.58 -1.08
C PRO A 197 -1.41 -12.20 -0.18
N ASP A 198 -1.71 -10.89 -0.07
CA ASP A 198 -2.68 -10.36 0.90
C ASP A 198 -3.83 -9.60 0.21
N TYR A 199 -3.57 -8.40 -0.33
CA TYR A 199 -4.54 -7.48 -0.94
C TYR A 199 -3.89 -6.67 -2.08
N ALA A 200 -4.71 -6.23 -3.05
CA ALA A 200 -4.24 -5.44 -4.18
C ALA A 200 -4.31 -3.93 -3.90
N ILE A 201 -5.38 -3.45 -3.27
CA ILE A 201 -5.58 -2.03 -2.97
C ILE A 201 -6.10 -1.89 -1.54
N TYR A 202 -5.40 -1.12 -0.72
CA TYR A 202 -5.82 -0.76 0.63
C TYR A 202 -5.80 0.76 0.79
N ILE A 203 -6.94 1.34 1.15
CA ILE A 203 -7.09 2.76 1.47
C ILE A 203 -7.68 2.83 2.88
N THR A 204 -7.02 3.57 3.77
CA THR A 204 -7.54 3.79 5.10
C THR A 204 -7.21 5.16 5.65
N THR A 205 -8.16 5.70 6.42
CA THR A 205 -7.91 6.83 7.32
C THR A 205 -8.02 6.42 8.78
N GLY A 206 -7.39 7.18 9.67
CA GLY A 206 -7.34 6.86 11.09
C GLY A 206 -7.04 8.04 11.99
N LYS A 207 -6.92 7.77 13.29
CA LYS A 207 -6.61 8.76 14.34
C LYS A 207 -5.56 8.23 15.32
N ARG A 208 -4.53 7.57 14.78
CA ARG A 208 -3.39 7.07 15.56
C ARG A 208 -2.63 8.20 16.24
N ASN A 209 -2.50 9.34 15.55
CA ASN A 209 -2.04 10.62 16.12
C ASN A 209 -0.72 10.49 16.90
N ARG A 210 0.29 9.81 16.34
CA ARG A 210 1.61 9.67 16.97
C ARG A 210 2.42 10.98 17.02
N THR A 211 1.92 12.01 16.35
CA THR A 211 2.60 13.30 16.18
C THR A 211 2.38 14.16 17.42
N PRO A 212 3.44 14.75 18.02
CA PRO A 212 3.28 15.64 19.16
C PRO A 212 2.27 16.76 18.88
N HIS A 213 1.31 16.92 19.79
CA HIS A 213 0.30 17.99 19.77
C HIS A 213 -0.70 17.99 18.59
N LEU A 214 -0.65 16.99 17.70
CA LEU A 214 -1.63 16.85 16.61
C LEU A 214 -2.72 15.85 17.01
N THR A 215 -3.94 16.34 17.21
CA THR A 215 -5.08 15.53 17.66
C THR A 215 -6.21 15.45 16.63
N THR A 216 -6.01 16.04 15.45
CA THR A 216 -6.98 16.02 14.37
C THR A 216 -7.19 14.61 13.84
N THR A 217 -8.40 14.31 13.38
CA THR A 217 -8.69 13.08 12.63
C THR A 217 -8.12 13.24 11.22
N SER A 218 -7.48 12.19 10.71
CA SER A 218 -6.88 12.24 9.37
C SER A 218 -7.95 12.21 8.28
N ARG A 219 -7.63 12.78 7.12
CA ARG A 219 -8.58 12.93 6.00
C ARG A 219 -8.02 12.34 4.73
N GLY A 220 -8.85 11.63 3.97
CA GLY A 220 -8.52 11.09 2.66
C GLY A 220 -9.56 11.54 1.65
N ARG A 221 -9.15 12.18 0.55
CA ARG A 221 -10.07 12.61 -0.50
C ARG A 221 -9.47 12.72 -1.89
N ASN A 222 -10.34 12.74 -2.91
CA ASN A 222 -9.95 12.91 -4.31
C ASN A 222 -8.91 11.85 -4.75
N ILE A 223 -9.31 10.58 -4.66
CA ILE A 223 -8.43 9.44 -4.97
C ILE A 223 -8.98 8.75 -6.22
N LEU A 224 -8.18 8.74 -7.29
CA LEU A 224 -8.47 8.01 -8.52
C LEU A 224 -7.49 6.86 -8.69
N ILE A 225 -8.00 5.63 -8.76
CA ILE A 225 -7.21 4.45 -9.12
C ILE A 225 -7.82 3.82 -10.36
N SER A 226 -7.04 3.72 -11.43
CA SER A 226 -7.55 3.25 -12.72
C SER A 226 -6.60 2.32 -13.48
N ASN A 227 -7.15 1.48 -14.35
CA ASN A 227 -6.41 0.54 -15.19
C ASN A 227 -5.50 -0.38 -14.35
N VAL A 228 -6.12 -1.23 -13.53
CA VAL A 228 -5.40 -2.17 -12.65
C VAL A 228 -5.71 -3.60 -13.03
N ILE A 229 -4.67 -4.42 -13.19
CA ILE A 229 -4.78 -5.88 -13.32
C ILE A 229 -4.04 -6.49 -12.14
N ALA A 230 -4.74 -7.27 -11.31
CA ALA A 230 -4.16 -7.96 -10.17
C ALA A 230 -4.53 -9.44 -10.17
N ASP A 231 -3.53 -10.31 -10.08
CA ASP A 231 -3.69 -11.76 -10.07
C ASP A 231 -3.10 -12.41 -8.81
N GLY A 232 -3.57 -13.62 -8.49
CA GLY A 232 -3.15 -14.36 -7.31
C GLY A 232 -3.47 -13.68 -5.98
N VAL A 233 -4.51 -12.83 -5.93
CA VAL A 233 -4.78 -11.97 -4.77
C VAL A 233 -5.24 -12.77 -3.56
N GLY A 234 -4.60 -12.54 -2.42
CA GLY A 234 -4.89 -13.14 -1.14
C GLY A 234 -6.33 -12.99 -0.66
N LYS A 235 -6.65 -13.74 0.40
CA LYS A 235 -8.03 -13.88 0.88
C LYS A 235 -8.55 -12.65 1.63
N MET A 236 -7.69 -11.74 2.09
CA MET A 236 -8.08 -10.65 3.00
C MET A 236 -9.18 -9.73 2.44
N SER A 237 -9.19 -9.57 1.11
CA SER A 237 -10.14 -8.87 0.23
C SER A 237 -9.29 -8.14 -0.79
N GLY A 238 -9.69 -8.19 -2.06
CA GLY A 238 -8.92 -7.60 -3.15
C GLY A 238 -8.71 -6.10 -2.99
N ILE A 239 -9.80 -5.37 -2.72
CA ILE A 239 -9.85 -3.93 -2.55
C ILE A 239 -10.51 -3.61 -1.21
N GLN A 240 -9.85 -2.78 -0.42
CA GLN A 240 -10.25 -2.42 0.94
C GLN A 240 -10.26 -0.91 1.09
N ILE A 241 -11.41 -0.32 1.41
CA ILE A 241 -11.55 1.13 1.65
C ILE A 241 -12.18 1.32 3.03
N MET A 242 -11.45 1.94 3.94
CA MET A 242 -11.80 2.01 5.36
C MET A 242 -11.61 3.43 5.90
N GLY A 243 -12.69 4.21 5.94
CA GLY A 243 -12.71 5.50 6.62
C GLY A 243 -12.97 5.38 8.12
N LEU A 244 -13.36 6.51 8.72
CA LEU A 244 -13.89 6.58 10.09
C LEU A 244 -15.35 7.06 10.05
N PRO A 245 -16.23 6.61 10.97
CA PRO A 245 -17.63 7.04 11.00
C PRO A 245 -17.81 8.57 11.06
N GLU A 246 -16.97 9.24 11.84
CA GLU A 246 -17.01 10.71 11.99
C GLU A 246 -16.25 11.47 10.90
N GLN A 247 -15.45 10.76 10.10
CA GLN A 247 -14.60 11.34 9.04
C GLN A 247 -14.43 10.32 7.91
N PRO A 248 -15.44 10.16 7.04
CA PRO A 248 -15.38 9.21 5.93
C PRO A 248 -14.28 9.60 4.95
N VAL A 249 -13.82 8.63 4.15
CA VAL A 249 -13.00 8.93 2.95
C VAL A 249 -13.91 9.53 1.89
N GLU A 250 -13.49 10.62 1.23
CA GLU A 250 -14.35 11.41 0.34
C GLU A 250 -13.89 11.38 -1.12
N GLY A 251 -14.73 10.95 -2.05
CA GLY A 251 -14.41 10.98 -3.48
C GLY A 251 -13.33 9.96 -3.86
N VAL A 252 -13.69 8.68 -3.81
CA VAL A 252 -12.85 7.59 -4.31
C VAL A 252 -13.46 7.07 -5.60
N ARG A 253 -12.68 7.10 -6.68
CA ARG A 253 -13.06 6.52 -7.97
C ARG A 253 -12.14 5.36 -8.32
N LEU A 254 -12.73 4.20 -8.55
CA LEU A 254 -12.07 3.00 -9.04
C LEU A 254 -12.58 2.71 -10.45
N GLU A 255 -11.67 2.59 -11.42
CA GLU A 255 -12.04 2.45 -12.83
C GLU A 255 -11.19 1.42 -13.59
N ASN A 256 -11.82 0.59 -14.41
CA ASN A 256 -11.13 -0.39 -15.26
C ASN A 256 -10.19 -1.31 -14.45
N ILE A 257 -10.75 -2.00 -13.46
CA ILE A 257 -9.99 -2.91 -12.59
C ILE A 257 -10.42 -4.36 -12.87
N ARG A 258 -9.42 -5.22 -13.11
CA ARG A 258 -9.60 -6.68 -13.18
C ARG A 258 -8.80 -7.33 -12.06
N LEU A 259 -9.47 -8.10 -11.22
CA LEU A 259 -8.85 -8.79 -10.09
C LEU A 259 -9.21 -10.27 -10.10
N THR A 260 -8.22 -11.15 -9.89
CA THR A 260 -8.42 -12.58 -9.61
C THR A 260 -7.92 -12.89 -8.22
N SER A 261 -8.84 -13.29 -7.32
CA SER A 261 -8.48 -13.77 -5.98
C SER A 261 -8.15 -15.27 -6.01
N ASN A 262 -7.31 -15.71 -5.09
CA ASN A 262 -7.14 -17.13 -4.80
C ASN A 262 -8.45 -17.77 -4.28
N GLY A 263 -9.34 -16.96 -3.69
CA GLY A 263 -10.64 -17.38 -3.18
C GLY A 263 -10.55 -18.15 -1.85
N GLY A 264 -11.53 -19.03 -1.61
CA GLY A 264 -11.59 -19.86 -0.40
C GLY A 264 -12.12 -19.17 0.86
N GLY A 265 -12.81 -18.04 0.71
CA GLY A 265 -13.56 -17.41 1.80
C GLY A 265 -14.79 -18.21 2.21
N THR A 266 -15.16 -18.14 3.50
CA THR A 266 -16.30 -18.90 4.06
C THR A 266 -17.55 -18.02 4.26
N ALA A 267 -18.69 -18.66 4.53
CA ALA A 267 -19.94 -17.97 4.84
C ALA A 267 -19.87 -17.21 6.19
N GLU A 268 -19.09 -17.74 7.16
CA GLU A 268 -18.84 -17.07 8.44
C GLU A 268 -18.02 -15.79 8.23
N GLU A 269 -16.99 -15.84 7.35
CA GLU A 269 -16.23 -14.65 6.97
C GLU A 269 -17.11 -13.64 6.23
N ALA A 270 -18.08 -14.10 5.44
CA ALA A 270 -19.06 -13.25 4.75
C ALA A 270 -20.01 -12.52 5.71
N ALA A 271 -20.34 -13.13 6.85
CA ALA A 271 -21.25 -12.59 7.87
C ALA A 271 -20.54 -11.77 8.95
N ALA A 272 -19.20 -11.71 8.93
CA ALA A 272 -18.43 -11.01 9.94
C ALA A 272 -18.66 -9.49 9.87
N THR A 273 -18.59 -8.84 11.04
CA THR A 273 -18.50 -7.37 11.13
C THR A 273 -17.06 -6.99 11.51
N PRO A 274 -16.22 -6.55 10.55
CA PRO A 274 -14.84 -6.20 10.85
C PRO A 274 -14.74 -5.08 11.88
N LYS A 275 -13.73 -5.14 12.74
CA LYS A 275 -13.44 -4.06 13.69
C LYS A 275 -13.12 -2.75 12.96
N GLU A 276 -13.34 -1.63 13.61
CA GLU A 276 -12.79 -0.35 13.18
C GLU A 276 -11.35 -0.21 13.68
N LEU A 277 -10.46 0.36 12.84
CA LEU A 277 -9.07 0.57 13.22
C LEU A 277 -8.93 1.71 14.24
N GLY A 278 -9.73 2.77 14.10
CA GLY A 278 -9.78 3.92 15.00
C GLY A 278 -8.39 4.53 15.24
N ASN A 279 -7.88 4.33 16.46
CA ASN A 279 -6.61 4.91 16.94
C ASN A 279 -5.41 3.93 16.82
N GLY A 280 -5.62 2.73 16.30
CA GLY A 280 -4.59 1.69 16.23
C GLY A 280 -3.63 1.85 15.04
N TYR A 281 -2.56 1.04 15.04
CA TYR A 281 -1.74 0.85 13.84
C TYR A 281 -2.58 0.21 12.71
N PRO A 282 -2.59 0.77 11.48
CA PRO A 282 -3.56 0.44 10.45
C PRO A 282 -3.19 -0.81 9.62
N GLU A 283 -2.62 -1.82 10.26
CA GLU A 283 -2.23 -3.06 9.56
C GLU A 283 -3.47 -3.86 9.14
N PRO A 284 -3.67 -4.13 7.83
CA PRO A 284 -4.83 -4.88 7.33
C PRO A 284 -5.04 -6.22 8.02
N ARG A 285 -3.95 -6.92 8.40
CA ARG A 285 -4.05 -8.24 9.06
C ARG A 285 -4.81 -8.20 10.38
N ARG A 286 -4.91 -7.03 11.03
CA ARG A 286 -5.68 -6.84 12.26
C ARG A 286 -7.19 -6.90 12.04
N LEU A 287 -7.65 -6.71 10.81
CA LEU A 287 -9.05 -6.82 10.41
C LEU A 287 -9.44 -8.25 10.02
N GLY A 288 -8.46 -9.11 9.74
CA GLY A 288 -8.69 -10.46 9.27
C GLY A 288 -9.20 -10.51 7.83
N THR A 289 -9.91 -11.59 7.50
CA THR A 289 -10.61 -11.74 6.22
C THR A 289 -11.87 -10.86 6.22
N LEU A 290 -12.02 -9.96 5.24
CA LEU A 290 -13.19 -9.08 5.18
C LEU A 290 -14.37 -9.73 4.42
N PRO A 291 -15.61 -9.28 4.67
CA PRO A 291 -16.84 -9.84 4.09
C PRO A 291 -16.95 -9.86 2.57
N GLY A 292 -16.24 -9.01 1.84
CA GLY A 292 -16.24 -9.00 0.38
C GLY A 292 -14.93 -9.56 -0.16
N TYR A 293 -14.95 -10.60 -1.01
CA TYR A 293 -13.70 -11.14 -1.55
C TYR A 293 -13.04 -10.18 -2.54
N GLY A 294 -13.85 -9.48 -3.35
CA GLY A 294 -13.37 -8.53 -4.34
C GLY A 294 -13.21 -7.13 -3.77
N ILE A 295 -14.27 -6.58 -3.17
CA ILE A 295 -14.31 -5.22 -2.63
C ILE A 295 -14.96 -5.24 -1.24
N PHE A 296 -14.31 -4.62 -0.27
CA PHE A 296 -14.94 -4.18 0.98
C PHE A 296 -14.73 -2.68 1.14
N ALA A 297 -15.81 -1.93 1.31
CA ALA A 297 -15.74 -0.49 1.57
C ALA A 297 -16.64 -0.09 2.75
N ARG A 298 -16.07 0.71 3.65
CA ARG A 298 -16.78 1.24 4.82
C ARG A 298 -16.40 2.68 5.15
N HIS A 299 -17.39 3.49 5.53
CA HIS A 299 -17.24 4.91 5.87
C HIS A 299 -16.68 5.71 4.68
N VAL A 300 -17.44 5.76 3.58
CA VAL A 300 -17.03 6.44 2.35
C VAL A 300 -18.14 7.37 1.88
N LYS A 301 -17.78 8.57 1.44
CA LYS A 301 -18.68 9.52 0.82
C LYS A 301 -18.27 9.72 -0.63
N GLY A 302 -19.17 9.47 -1.58
CA GLY A 302 -18.87 9.52 -3.02
C GLY A 302 -17.91 8.41 -3.43
N LEU A 303 -18.40 7.16 -3.45
CA LEU A 303 -17.68 6.01 -3.99
C LEU A 303 -18.18 5.70 -5.39
N GLU A 304 -17.28 5.76 -6.37
CA GLU A 304 -17.57 5.45 -7.77
C GLU A 304 -16.79 4.21 -8.23
N LEU A 305 -17.52 3.21 -8.71
CA LEU A 305 -16.98 1.97 -9.28
C LEU A 305 -17.38 1.88 -10.75
N ALA A 306 -16.41 1.88 -11.66
CA ALA A 306 -16.66 1.79 -13.10
C ALA A 306 -15.84 0.68 -13.75
N ASN A 307 -16.49 -0.21 -14.52
CA ASN A 307 -15.82 -1.27 -15.28
C ASN A 307 -14.96 -2.19 -14.41
N ILE A 308 -15.53 -2.70 -13.33
CA ILE A 308 -14.82 -3.55 -12.38
C ILE A 308 -15.17 -5.04 -12.62
N THR A 309 -14.17 -5.88 -12.79
CA THR A 309 -14.32 -7.34 -12.94
C THR A 309 -13.54 -8.05 -11.84
N VAL A 310 -14.22 -8.90 -11.07
CA VAL A 310 -13.60 -9.64 -9.95
C VAL A 310 -13.89 -11.13 -10.08
N ASN A 311 -12.85 -11.95 -10.07
CA ASN A 311 -12.92 -13.41 -10.22
C ASN A 311 -12.24 -14.11 -9.03
N PHE A 312 -12.45 -15.42 -8.90
CA PHE A 312 -11.72 -16.25 -7.94
C PHE A 312 -11.29 -17.59 -8.57
N ALA A 313 -10.14 -18.09 -8.15
CA ALA A 313 -9.62 -19.40 -8.58
C ALA A 313 -10.29 -20.56 -7.83
N THR A 314 -10.46 -20.41 -6.52
CA THR A 314 -11.21 -21.34 -5.66
C THR A 314 -12.54 -20.71 -5.27
N ASN A 315 -13.62 -21.50 -5.20
CA ASN A 315 -14.92 -21.00 -4.75
C ASN A 315 -14.78 -20.15 -3.48
N ASP A 316 -15.33 -18.95 -3.52
CA ASP A 316 -15.41 -18.04 -2.38
C ASP A 316 -16.88 -17.87 -2.00
N PHE A 317 -17.21 -18.15 -0.74
CA PHE A 317 -18.58 -18.07 -0.23
C PHE A 317 -18.95 -16.68 0.28
N ARG A 318 -18.03 -15.72 0.15
CA ARG A 318 -18.28 -14.29 0.39
C ARG A 318 -18.88 -13.63 -0.85
N PRO A 319 -19.70 -12.58 -0.68
CA PRO A 319 -20.09 -11.73 -1.81
C PRO A 319 -18.87 -11.11 -2.49
N ALA A 320 -19.03 -10.74 -3.77
CA ALA A 320 -17.97 -10.07 -4.52
C ALA A 320 -17.71 -8.65 -4.02
N ALA A 321 -18.75 -7.96 -3.55
CA ALA A 321 -18.64 -6.66 -2.91
C ALA A 321 -19.46 -6.58 -1.62
N ALA A 322 -18.93 -5.93 -0.60
CA ALA A 322 -19.65 -5.61 0.63
C ALA A 322 -19.44 -4.14 0.99
N PHE A 323 -20.53 -3.43 1.21
CA PHE A 323 -20.58 -1.99 1.47
C PHE A 323 -21.28 -1.72 2.79
N ALA A 324 -20.72 -0.84 3.62
CA ALA A 324 -21.33 -0.39 4.86
C ALA A 324 -21.05 1.09 5.07
N ASP A 325 -22.03 1.87 5.52
CA ASP A 325 -21.90 3.30 5.77
C ASP A 325 -21.29 4.07 4.58
N ILE A 326 -22.06 4.12 3.49
CA ILE A 326 -21.66 4.79 2.25
C ILE A 326 -22.69 5.87 1.90
N ASP A 327 -22.22 7.11 1.77
CA ASP A 327 -23.03 8.25 1.33
C ASP A 327 -22.72 8.55 -0.15
N GLY A 328 -23.57 8.06 -1.05
CA GLY A 328 -23.39 8.19 -2.51
C GLY A 328 -22.52 7.08 -3.07
N LEU A 329 -23.17 6.03 -3.59
CA LEU A 329 -22.53 4.86 -4.20
C LEU A 329 -22.94 4.75 -5.67
N GLU A 330 -21.99 4.90 -6.58
CA GLU A 330 -22.22 4.67 -8.00
C GLU A 330 -21.50 3.40 -8.46
N ILE A 331 -22.23 2.50 -9.10
CA ILE A 331 -21.70 1.26 -9.68
C ILE A 331 -22.10 1.18 -11.14
N ASP A 332 -21.11 1.12 -12.02
CA ASP A 332 -21.30 0.96 -13.46
C ASP A 332 -20.47 -0.22 -13.99
N ASN A 333 -21.12 -1.13 -14.72
CA ASN A 333 -20.48 -2.25 -15.40
C ASN A 333 -19.65 -3.17 -14.46
N PHE A 334 -20.23 -3.56 -13.31
CA PHE A 334 -19.64 -4.52 -12.38
C PHE A 334 -19.90 -5.96 -12.80
N LYS A 335 -18.82 -6.75 -12.95
CA LYS A 335 -18.85 -8.14 -13.42
C LYS A 335 -18.19 -9.09 -12.42
N PRO A 336 -18.93 -9.54 -11.40
CA PRO A 336 -18.41 -10.49 -10.43
C PRO A 336 -18.60 -11.95 -10.86
N GLN A 337 -17.63 -12.80 -10.53
CA GLN A 337 -17.84 -14.25 -10.39
C GLN A 337 -18.52 -14.51 -9.05
N VAL A 338 -19.50 -15.41 -9.00
CA VAL A 338 -20.28 -15.66 -7.77
C VAL A 338 -20.48 -17.16 -7.59
N ALA A 339 -20.21 -17.67 -6.38
CA ALA A 339 -20.46 -19.07 -6.06
C ALA A 339 -21.98 -19.35 -5.94
N ALA A 340 -22.38 -20.61 -6.13
CA ALA A 340 -23.79 -21.00 -6.04
C ALA A 340 -24.36 -20.66 -4.64
N GLY A 341 -25.52 -20.01 -4.61
CA GLY A 341 -26.19 -19.61 -3.37
C GLY A 341 -25.64 -18.34 -2.70
N VAL A 342 -24.62 -17.69 -3.28
CA VAL A 342 -24.02 -16.46 -2.74
C VAL A 342 -24.60 -15.24 -3.45
N LYS A 343 -24.80 -14.14 -2.72
CA LYS A 343 -25.21 -12.85 -3.31
C LYS A 343 -24.01 -12.18 -3.98
N ALA A 344 -24.22 -11.50 -5.10
CA ALA A 344 -23.15 -10.78 -5.79
C ALA A 344 -22.60 -9.61 -4.97
N ALA A 345 -23.47 -8.88 -4.27
CA ALA A 345 -23.06 -7.84 -3.32
C ALA A 345 -23.96 -7.81 -2.08
N VAL A 346 -23.43 -7.24 -1.00
CA VAL A 346 -24.16 -6.91 0.23
C VAL A 346 -24.07 -5.41 0.47
N PHE A 347 -25.23 -4.79 0.64
CA PHE A 347 -25.37 -3.40 1.07
C PHE A 347 -25.88 -3.44 2.52
N ALA A 348 -24.98 -3.24 3.48
CA ALA A 348 -25.26 -3.32 4.90
C ALA A 348 -25.83 -1.98 5.42
N ASP A 349 -25.54 -1.63 6.67
CA ASP A 349 -26.10 -0.46 7.34
C ASP A 349 -25.71 0.85 6.62
N ASN A 350 -26.65 1.80 6.56
CA ASN A 350 -26.42 3.18 6.10
C ASN A 350 -25.78 3.33 4.71
N VAL A 351 -26.13 2.47 3.75
CA VAL A 351 -25.74 2.65 2.35
C VAL A 351 -26.82 3.44 1.60
N GLY A 352 -26.51 4.68 1.20
CA GLY A 352 -27.43 5.61 0.56
C GLY A 352 -26.94 6.16 -0.78
N GLY A 353 -27.84 6.85 -1.51
CA GLY A 353 -27.50 7.48 -2.80
C GLY A 353 -27.04 6.48 -3.87
N ILE A 354 -27.59 5.27 -3.87
CA ILE A 354 -27.14 4.17 -4.72
C ILE A 354 -27.62 4.37 -6.17
N THR A 355 -26.69 4.38 -7.11
CA THR A 355 -26.98 4.33 -8.54
C THR A 355 -26.26 3.14 -9.18
N ILE A 356 -27.02 2.20 -9.76
CA ILE A 356 -26.47 1.01 -10.41
C ILE A 356 -26.82 1.02 -11.90
N ARG A 357 -25.79 0.94 -12.75
CA ARG A 357 -25.87 0.91 -14.21
C ARG A 357 -25.10 -0.29 -14.75
N ASN A 358 -25.60 -0.88 -15.83
CA ASN A 358 -24.93 -1.95 -16.60
C ASN A 358 -24.38 -3.14 -15.75
N SER A 359 -24.98 -3.41 -14.59
CA SER A 359 -24.47 -4.39 -13.61
C SER A 359 -25.53 -5.45 -13.29
N PRO A 360 -25.89 -6.33 -14.26
CA PRO A 360 -27.02 -7.25 -14.12
C PRO A 360 -26.88 -8.26 -12.97
N ALA A 361 -25.65 -8.52 -12.50
CA ALA A 361 -25.39 -9.36 -11.33
C ALA A 361 -25.92 -8.76 -10.01
N LEU A 362 -26.12 -7.44 -9.95
CA LEU A 362 -26.61 -6.72 -8.77
C LEU A 362 -28.12 -6.44 -8.79
N GLN A 363 -28.79 -6.73 -9.90
CA GLN A 363 -30.21 -6.44 -10.10
C GLN A 363 -31.15 -7.62 -9.77
N LYS A 364 -30.59 -8.73 -9.27
CA LYS A 364 -31.32 -9.99 -9.01
C LYS A 364 -31.63 -10.21 -7.54
#